data_AF-A0A7S3WJZ6-F1
#
_entry.id   AF-A0A7S3WJZ6-F1
#
_cell.length_a   1.000
_cell.length_b   1.000
_cell.length_c   1.000
_cell.angle_alpha   90.00
_cell.angle_beta   90.00
_cell.angle_gamma   90.00
#
_symmetry.space_group_name_H-M   'P 1'
#
loop_
_entity.id
_entity.type
_entity.pdbx_description
1 polymer ?
#
loop_
_entity_poly.entity_id
_entity_poly.type
_entity_poly.pdbx_seq_one_letter_code
_entity_poly.pdbx_strand_id
1 'polypeptide(L)'
;GDRSLADVVAHEVSHSWTGNLITNATWEHFWLNEGWTVWLERKIKARLKGGSAYFDFSALEGLAHLKDAVDTFGADSPFTHLVPNLAGIDPDDAFSSVPYEKGFSLLTYLTEIVGGHDEFEKFAKAYVARFKRSLITSEEFRTFFTQWCVERQIDSSDVDWQTWFHAPGMPPVVPSYDDSLGKQARELASRWQQELANEDASFKESDMDEWPSPVRAAFLDALL
;
A
#
# COMPACT_ATOMS: atom_id res chain seq x y z
N GLY A 1 -21.09 -10.05 9.37
CA GLY A 1 -21.85 -11.14 8.72
C GLY A 1 -22.20 -10.86 7.27
N ASP A 2 -21.67 -9.77 6.70
CA ASP A 2 -22.00 -9.21 5.38
C ASP A 2 -20.81 -9.30 4.39
N ARG A 3 -19.70 -9.92 4.81
CA ARG A 3 -18.43 -10.03 4.05
C ARG A 3 -17.68 -8.72 3.86
N SER A 4 -18.01 -7.66 4.60
CA SER A 4 -17.31 -6.36 4.55
C SER A 4 -15.80 -6.48 4.82
N LEU A 5 -15.39 -7.41 5.69
CA LEU A 5 -13.99 -7.72 6.03
C LEU A 5 -13.36 -8.86 5.22
N ALA A 6 -13.95 -9.26 4.09
CA ALA A 6 -13.35 -10.27 3.20
C ALA A 6 -12.03 -9.79 2.56
N ASP A 7 -11.63 -8.54 2.78
CA ASP A 7 -10.37 -7.95 2.34
C ASP A 7 -9.16 -8.72 2.89
N VAL A 8 -9.24 -9.19 4.14
CA VAL A 8 -8.22 -10.06 4.74
C VAL A 8 -8.07 -11.35 3.94
N VAL A 9 -9.17 -11.89 3.40
CA VAL A 9 -9.09 -13.08 2.53
C VAL A 9 -8.38 -12.75 1.22
N ALA A 10 -8.56 -11.55 0.65
CA ALA A 10 -7.82 -11.14 -0.54
C ALA A 10 -6.32 -11.00 -0.26
N HIS A 11 -5.94 -10.58 0.94
CA HIS A 11 -4.56 -10.52 1.40
C HIS A 11 -3.95 -11.93 1.47
N GLU A 12 -4.59 -12.84 2.20
CA GLU A 12 -4.10 -14.23 2.33
C GLU A 12 -4.07 -14.99 1.00
N VAL A 13 -5.04 -14.74 0.11
CA VAL A 13 -5.02 -15.29 -1.25
C VAL A 13 -3.83 -14.76 -2.04
N SER A 14 -3.49 -13.47 -1.89
CA SER A 14 -2.36 -12.84 -2.57
C SER A 14 -1.02 -13.47 -2.15
N HIS A 15 -0.88 -13.83 -0.87
CA HIS A 15 0.30 -14.55 -0.38
C HIS A 15 0.57 -15.89 -1.09
N SER A 16 -0.42 -16.49 -1.74
CA SER A 16 -0.21 -17.69 -2.58
C SER A 16 0.86 -17.47 -3.66
N TRP A 17 1.07 -16.22 -4.11
CA TRP A 17 2.16 -15.84 -5.00
C TRP A 17 3.30 -15.11 -4.29
N THR A 18 2.97 -14.10 -3.48
CA THR A 18 3.93 -13.17 -2.88
C THR A 18 4.08 -13.47 -1.39
N GLY A 19 5.00 -14.38 -1.07
CA GLY A 19 5.20 -14.96 0.26
C GLY A 19 5.40 -16.47 0.18
N ASN A 20 4.41 -17.20 -0.34
CA ASN A 20 4.46 -18.66 -0.40
C ASN A 20 5.24 -19.19 -1.61
N LEU A 21 5.00 -18.61 -2.80
CA LEU A 21 5.67 -19.05 -4.03
C LEU A 21 6.99 -18.33 -4.26
N ILE A 22 7.06 -17.06 -3.89
CA ILE A 22 8.26 -16.22 -3.92
C ILE A 22 8.43 -15.69 -2.51
N THR A 23 9.51 -16.02 -1.85
CA THR A 23 9.69 -15.73 -0.42
C THR A 23 10.90 -14.82 -0.24
N ASN A 24 10.82 -13.87 0.67
CA ASN A 24 11.98 -13.10 1.12
C ASN A 24 13.09 -14.03 1.65
N ALA A 25 14.35 -13.76 1.32
CA ALA A 25 15.48 -14.59 1.75
C ALA A 25 15.81 -14.44 3.24
N THR A 26 15.59 -13.25 3.81
CA THR A 26 15.75 -12.92 5.22
C THR A 26 14.65 -11.94 5.64
N TRP A 27 14.41 -11.78 6.94
CA TRP A 27 13.41 -10.84 7.47
C TRP A 27 13.69 -9.37 7.13
N GLU A 28 14.93 -9.01 6.80
CA GLU A 28 15.28 -7.67 6.31
C GLU A 28 14.60 -7.34 4.97
N HIS A 29 14.26 -8.37 4.19
CA HIS A 29 13.58 -8.24 2.91
C HIS A 29 12.07 -8.49 2.99
N PHE A 30 11.48 -8.40 4.18
CA PHE A 30 10.08 -8.78 4.42
C PHE A 30 9.07 -7.98 3.57
N TRP A 31 9.39 -6.76 3.16
CA TRP A 31 8.57 -5.99 2.24
C TRP A 31 8.33 -6.68 0.89
N LEU A 32 9.21 -7.59 0.46
CA LEU A 32 9.01 -8.38 -0.77
C LEU A 32 7.81 -9.33 -0.66
N ASN A 33 7.47 -9.74 0.56
CA ASN A 33 6.23 -10.46 0.81
C ASN A 33 5.09 -9.45 0.96
N GLU A 34 5.19 -8.55 1.93
CA GLU A 34 4.06 -7.76 2.39
C GLU A 34 3.68 -6.64 1.42
N GLY A 35 4.63 -5.84 0.95
CA GLY A 35 4.36 -4.75 0.01
C GLY A 35 3.77 -5.26 -1.30
N TRP A 36 4.27 -6.40 -1.81
CA TRP A 36 3.69 -7.06 -2.97
C TRP A 36 2.29 -7.64 -2.72
N THR A 37 2.06 -8.19 -1.53
CA THR A 37 0.76 -8.73 -1.14
C THR A 37 -0.27 -7.63 -1.03
N VAL A 38 0.06 -6.51 -0.38
CA VAL A 38 -0.79 -5.30 -0.31
C VAL A 38 -1.09 -4.76 -1.71
N TRP A 39 -0.09 -4.72 -2.61
CA TRP A 39 -0.31 -4.30 -3.99
C TRP A 39 -1.33 -5.20 -4.70
N LEU A 40 -1.18 -6.53 -4.59
CA LEU A 40 -2.09 -7.48 -5.23
C LEU A 40 -3.48 -7.46 -4.58
N GLU A 41 -3.56 -7.38 -3.26
CA GLU A 41 -4.78 -7.25 -2.48
C GLU A 41 -5.60 -6.05 -2.94
N ARG A 42 -4.98 -4.85 -2.98
CA ARG A 42 -5.65 -3.62 -3.41
C ARG A 42 -6.16 -3.74 -4.85
N LYS A 43 -5.42 -4.41 -5.74
CA LYS A 43 -5.90 -4.68 -7.10
C LYS A 43 -7.07 -5.65 -7.16
N ILE A 44 -7.08 -6.69 -6.34
CA ILE A 44 -8.23 -7.61 -6.23
C ILE A 44 -9.45 -6.84 -5.74
N LYS A 45 -9.29 -6.06 -4.65
CA LYS A 45 -10.37 -5.25 -4.09
C LYS A 45 -10.92 -4.24 -5.09
N ALA A 46 -10.05 -3.52 -5.78
CA ALA A 46 -10.43 -2.56 -6.84
C ALA A 46 -11.29 -3.23 -7.92
N ARG A 47 -10.89 -4.42 -8.41
CA ARG A 47 -11.67 -5.17 -9.40
C ARG A 47 -13.03 -5.65 -8.90
N LEU A 48 -13.18 -5.86 -7.59
CA LEU A 48 -14.44 -6.31 -6.98
C LEU A 48 -15.37 -5.18 -6.55
N LYS A 49 -14.82 -4.03 -6.12
CA LYS A 49 -15.55 -3.05 -5.29
C LYS A 49 -15.65 -1.63 -5.85
N GLY A 50 -15.01 -1.27 -6.96
CA GLY A 50 -15.17 0.11 -7.48
C GLY A 50 -14.09 0.67 -8.40
N GLY A 51 -13.24 -0.17 -8.99
CA GLY A 51 -12.21 0.27 -9.93
C GLY A 51 -11.09 1.08 -9.27
N SER A 52 -10.47 1.99 -10.03
CA SER A 52 -9.29 2.74 -9.62
C SER A 52 -9.53 3.65 -8.41
N ALA A 53 -10.69 4.29 -8.31
CA ALA A 53 -11.02 5.17 -7.17
C ALA A 53 -10.95 4.41 -5.83
N TYR A 54 -11.35 3.13 -5.81
CA TYR A 54 -11.25 2.31 -4.61
C TYR A 54 -9.81 1.84 -4.32
N PHE A 55 -9.01 1.60 -5.37
CA PHE A 55 -7.57 1.33 -5.21
C PHE A 55 -6.89 2.51 -4.53
N ASP A 56 -7.15 3.71 -5.03
CA ASP A 56 -6.57 4.96 -4.54
C ASP A 56 -7.04 5.32 -3.13
N PHE A 57 -8.33 5.14 -2.84
CA PHE A 57 -8.86 5.28 -1.48
C PHE A 57 -8.13 4.35 -0.48
N SER A 58 -8.00 3.06 -0.82
CA SER A 58 -7.29 2.11 0.05
C SER A 58 -5.80 2.41 0.17
N ALA A 59 -5.19 3.00 -0.87
CA ALA A 59 -3.80 3.45 -0.83
C ALA A 59 -3.61 4.66 0.10
N LEU A 60 -4.56 5.60 0.12
CA LEU A 60 -4.56 6.74 1.02
C LEU A 60 -4.74 6.33 2.49
N GLU A 61 -5.62 5.38 2.79
CA GLU A 61 -5.74 4.77 4.13
C GLU A 61 -4.41 4.13 4.57
N GLY A 62 -3.78 3.37 3.67
CA GLY A 62 -2.47 2.77 3.92
C GLY A 62 -1.37 3.79 4.19
N LEU A 63 -1.36 4.90 3.45
CA LEU A 63 -0.41 5.98 3.66
C LEU A 63 -0.60 6.66 5.03
N ALA A 64 -1.84 6.79 5.50
CA ALA A 64 -2.12 7.27 6.86
C ALA A 64 -1.57 6.30 7.92
N HIS A 65 -1.81 4.98 7.78
CA HIS A 65 -1.23 3.97 8.67
C HIS A 65 0.30 3.93 8.65
N LEU A 66 0.92 4.19 7.50
CA LEU A 66 2.37 4.32 7.38
C LEU A 66 2.86 5.54 8.18
N LYS A 67 2.17 6.67 8.02
CA LYS A 67 2.49 7.89 8.76
C LYS A 67 2.41 7.68 10.27
N ASP A 68 1.36 7.02 10.76
CA ASP A 68 1.20 6.74 12.18
C ASP A 68 2.32 5.84 12.72
N ALA A 69 2.73 4.82 11.96
CA ALA A 69 3.86 3.97 12.34
C ALA A 69 5.18 4.75 12.36
N VAL A 70 5.44 5.59 11.35
CA VAL A 70 6.63 6.45 11.30
C VAL A 70 6.65 7.42 12.48
N ASP A 71 5.51 8.03 12.81
CA ASP A 71 5.40 8.94 13.96
C ASP A 71 5.60 8.19 15.29
N THR A 72 5.13 6.94 15.39
CA THR A 72 5.28 6.08 16.57
C THR A 72 6.72 5.64 16.81
N PHE A 73 7.43 5.22 15.76
CA PHE A 73 8.85 4.84 15.86
C PHE A 73 9.79 6.05 15.93
N GLY A 74 9.37 7.18 15.36
CA GLY A 74 10.21 8.35 15.10
C GLY A 74 10.76 8.35 13.67
N ALA A 75 10.74 9.53 13.04
CA ALA A 75 11.08 9.71 11.63
C ALA A 75 12.52 9.31 11.25
N ASP A 76 13.43 9.27 12.22
CA ASP A 76 14.84 8.87 12.02
C ASP A 76 15.11 7.42 12.46
N SER A 77 14.08 6.67 12.87
CA SER A 77 14.24 5.32 13.41
C SER A 77 14.63 4.32 12.32
N PRO A 78 15.59 3.41 12.59
CA PRO A 78 15.98 2.37 11.63
C PRO A 78 14.83 1.40 11.31
N PHE A 79 13.81 1.29 12.16
CA PHE A 79 12.63 0.46 11.91
C PHE A 79 11.67 1.05 10.86
N THR A 80 11.92 2.28 10.42
CA THR A 80 11.20 2.90 9.32
C THR A 80 11.90 2.72 7.96
N HIS A 81 13.04 2.02 7.94
CA HIS A 81 13.70 1.62 6.71
C HIS A 81 12.87 0.53 6.02
N LEU A 82 12.81 0.54 4.68
CA LEU A 82 12.13 -0.53 3.95
C LEU A 82 12.92 -1.84 3.99
N VAL A 83 14.25 -1.74 4.02
CA VAL A 83 15.20 -2.84 4.24
C VAL A 83 16.01 -2.52 5.48
N PRO A 84 15.49 -2.83 6.69
CA PRO A 84 16.18 -2.59 7.95
C PRO A 84 17.36 -3.55 8.12
N ASN A 85 18.33 -3.18 8.96
CA ASN A 85 19.34 -4.10 9.46
C ASN A 85 18.84 -4.72 10.76
N LEU A 86 18.64 -6.04 10.77
CA LEU A 86 18.07 -6.77 11.90
C LEU A 86 19.12 -7.59 12.67
N ALA A 87 20.41 -7.35 12.44
CA ALA A 87 21.47 -8.04 13.15
C ALA A 87 21.38 -7.81 14.67
N GLY A 88 21.04 -8.87 15.42
CA GLY A 88 20.91 -8.82 16.89
C GLY A 88 19.61 -8.18 17.39
N ILE A 89 18.63 -7.98 16.50
CA ILE A 89 17.29 -7.47 16.83
C ILE A 89 16.29 -8.62 16.72
N ASP A 90 15.34 -8.71 17.64
CA ASP A 90 14.20 -9.62 17.49
C ASP A 90 13.35 -9.14 16.31
N PRO A 91 13.07 -9.97 15.28
CA PRO A 91 12.21 -9.57 14.17
C PRO A 91 10.84 -9.02 14.61
N ASP A 92 10.31 -9.48 15.75
CA ASP A 92 9.04 -8.98 16.29
C ASP A 92 9.12 -7.50 16.70
N ASP A 93 10.30 -7.01 17.11
CA ASP A 93 10.53 -5.59 17.47
C ASP A 93 10.52 -4.66 16.24
N ALA A 94 10.77 -5.21 15.05
CA ALA A 94 10.75 -4.47 13.78
C ALA A 94 9.39 -4.56 13.06
N PHE A 95 8.46 -5.37 13.58
CA PHE A 95 7.15 -5.56 12.97
C PHE A 95 6.30 -4.30 13.05
N SER A 96 5.76 -3.87 11.91
CA SER A 96 4.97 -2.65 11.78
C SER A 96 4.24 -2.60 10.42
N SER A 97 3.49 -1.53 10.16
CA SER A 97 2.92 -1.25 8.82
C SER A 97 3.97 -0.79 7.80
N VAL A 98 5.23 -0.53 8.19
CA VAL A 98 6.29 -0.04 7.30
C VAL A 98 6.54 -0.98 6.09
N PRO A 99 6.87 -2.28 6.27
CA PRO A 99 7.13 -3.16 5.13
C PRO A 99 5.91 -3.36 4.20
N TYR A 100 4.70 -3.21 4.74
CA TYR A 100 3.45 -3.27 4.00
C TYR A 100 3.29 -2.03 3.12
N GLU A 101 3.25 -0.86 3.75
CA GLU A 101 2.79 0.38 3.10
C GLU A 101 3.91 1.09 2.38
N LYS A 102 5.12 1.15 2.95
CA LYS A 102 6.29 1.71 2.25
C LYS A 102 6.70 0.81 1.08
N GLY A 103 6.55 -0.51 1.23
CA GLY A 103 6.71 -1.48 0.14
C GLY A 103 5.68 -1.28 -0.98
N PHE A 104 4.40 -1.15 -0.63
CA PHE A 104 3.35 -0.81 -1.58
C PHE A 104 3.61 0.53 -2.31
N SER A 105 4.03 1.57 -1.57
CA SER A 105 4.36 2.88 -2.15
C SER A 105 5.48 2.78 -3.18
N LEU A 106 6.52 1.99 -2.91
CA LEU A 106 7.58 1.71 -3.89
C LEU A 106 6.99 1.05 -5.15
N LEU A 107 6.18 0.00 -5.01
CA LEU A 107 5.59 -0.68 -6.18
C LEU A 107 4.67 0.23 -6.99
N THR A 108 3.94 1.12 -6.33
CA THR A 108 3.11 2.12 -7.00
C THR A 108 3.94 3.18 -7.71
N TYR A 109 5.01 3.67 -7.10
CA TYR A 109 5.96 4.57 -7.75
C TYR A 109 6.60 3.91 -8.99
N LEU A 110 7.06 2.65 -8.87
CA LEU A 110 7.58 1.89 -10.00
C LEU A 110 6.52 1.64 -11.09
N THR A 111 5.23 1.60 -10.73
CA THR A 111 4.11 1.53 -11.68
C THR A 111 4.06 2.78 -12.56
N GLU A 112 4.29 3.96 -12.00
CA GLU A 112 4.38 5.21 -12.77
C GLU A 112 5.59 5.20 -13.71
N ILE A 113 6.75 4.74 -13.22
CA ILE A 113 7.99 4.64 -14.02
C ILE A 113 7.81 3.78 -15.26
N VAL A 114 7.12 2.64 -15.15
CA VAL A 114 6.91 1.74 -16.29
C VAL A 114 5.79 2.17 -17.23
N GLY A 115 5.11 3.28 -16.95
CA GLY A 115 4.04 3.82 -17.80
C GLY A 115 2.62 3.39 -17.42
N GLY A 116 2.41 2.93 -16.19
CA GLY A 116 1.09 2.68 -15.62
C GLY A 116 0.77 1.21 -15.32
N HIS A 117 -0.44 0.98 -14.81
CA HIS A 117 -0.84 -0.31 -14.24
C HIS A 117 -0.75 -1.49 -15.22
N ASP A 118 -1.06 -1.29 -16.50
CA ASP A 118 -1.06 -2.37 -17.50
C ASP A 118 0.36 -2.89 -17.77
N GLU A 119 1.34 -1.99 -17.89
CA GLU A 119 2.75 -2.37 -18.06
C GLU A 119 3.31 -2.98 -16.78
N PHE A 120 2.94 -2.43 -15.62
CA PHE A 120 3.37 -3.00 -14.34
C PHE A 120 2.75 -4.39 -14.08
N GLU A 121 1.53 -4.68 -14.55
CA GLU A 121 0.97 -6.03 -14.51
C GLU A 121 1.77 -7.03 -15.36
N LYS A 122 2.31 -6.59 -16.51
CA LYS A 122 3.20 -7.43 -17.31
C LYS A 122 4.51 -7.69 -16.55
N PHE A 123 5.07 -6.67 -15.90
CA PHE A 123 6.24 -6.83 -15.03
C PHE A 123 5.95 -7.79 -13.88
N ALA A 124 4.83 -7.63 -13.16
CA ALA A 124 4.45 -8.50 -12.05
C ALA A 124 4.33 -9.98 -12.48
N LYS A 125 3.75 -10.25 -13.66
CA LYS A 125 3.70 -11.62 -14.21
C LYS A 125 5.10 -12.15 -14.52
N ALA A 126 5.99 -11.31 -15.06
CA ALA A 126 7.37 -11.70 -15.33
C ALA A 126 8.19 -11.93 -14.06
N TYR A 127 7.99 -11.10 -13.03
CA TYR A 127 8.55 -11.26 -11.70
C TYR A 127 8.15 -12.62 -11.11
N VAL A 128 6.85 -12.96 -11.15
CA VAL A 128 6.38 -14.28 -10.71
C VAL A 128 7.00 -15.41 -11.52
N ALA A 129 7.06 -15.27 -12.85
CA ALA A 129 7.64 -16.30 -13.70
C ALA A 129 9.14 -16.50 -13.42
N ARG A 130 9.87 -15.43 -13.11
CA ARG A 130 11.32 -15.42 -12.87
C ARG A 130 11.70 -16.00 -11.51
N PHE A 131 10.93 -15.70 -10.47
CA PHE A 131 11.29 -16.01 -9.08
C PHE A 131 10.43 -17.09 -8.43
N LYS A 132 9.47 -17.68 -9.16
CA LYS A 132 8.68 -18.80 -8.63
C LYS A 132 9.59 -19.86 -7.98
N ARG A 133 9.21 -20.30 -6.77
CA ARG A 133 9.91 -21.31 -5.96
C ARG A 133 11.34 -20.90 -5.59
N SER A 134 11.57 -19.61 -5.37
CA SER A 134 12.87 -19.06 -5.00
C SER A 134 12.77 -18.19 -3.74
N LEU A 135 13.88 -18.09 -3.03
CA LEU A 135 14.11 -17.07 -2.02
C LEU A 135 14.79 -15.88 -2.69
N ILE A 136 14.37 -14.64 -2.39
CA ILE A 136 14.91 -13.45 -3.04
C ILE A 136 15.27 -12.32 -2.06
N THR A 137 16.25 -11.53 -2.46
CA THR A 137 16.69 -10.30 -1.80
C THR A 137 16.16 -9.06 -2.52
N SER A 138 16.16 -7.91 -1.82
CA SER A 138 15.76 -6.63 -2.44
C SER A 138 16.68 -6.22 -3.59
N GLU A 139 17.95 -6.61 -3.53
CA GLU A 139 18.91 -6.39 -4.61
C GLU A 139 18.60 -7.21 -5.86
N GLU A 140 18.20 -8.48 -5.72
CA GLU A 140 17.76 -9.30 -6.86
C GLU A 140 16.49 -8.75 -7.50
N PHE A 141 15.55 -8.26 -6.69
CA PHE A 141 14.37 -7.55 -7.19
C PHE A 141 14.77 -6.30 -7.99
N ARG A 142 15.63 -5.44 -7.42
CA ARG A 142 16.14 -4.23 -8.07
C ARG A 142 16.79 -4.55 -9.41
N THR A 143 17.72 -5.50 -9.43
CA THR A 143 18.42 -5.91 -10.65
C THR A 143 17.44 -6.39 -11.72
N PHE A 144 16.45 -7.20 -11.34
CA PHE A 144 15.45 -7.69 -12.28
C PHE A 144 14.55 -6.57 -12.84
N PHE A 145 14.10 -5.63 -12.00
CA PHE A 145 13.33 -4.48 -12.44
C PHE A 145 14.13 -3.60 -13.41
N THR A 146 15.37 -3.24 -13.07
CA THR A 146 16.23 -2.43 -13.95
C THR A 146 16.47 -3.13 -15.29
N GLN A 147 16.74 -4.44 -15.27
CA GLN A 147 16.90 -5.21 -16.51
C GLN A 147 15.62 -5.19 -17.36
N TRP A 148 14.45 -5.39 -16.73
CA TRP A 148 13.16 -5.35 -17.42
C TRP A 148 12.90 -4.02 -18.12
N CYS A 149 13.24 -2.90 -17.46
CA CYS A 149 13.14 -1.55 -18.02
C CYS A 149 14.09 -1.35 -19.20
N VAL A 150 15.36 -1.77 -19.09
CA VAL A 150 16.34 -1.68 -20.19
C VAL A 150 15.86 -2.45 -21.43
N GLU A 151 15.36 -3.67 -21.25
CA GLU A 151 14.83 -4.50 -22.35
C GLU A 151 13.62 -3.87 -23.06
N ARG A 152 12.91 -2.96 -22.39
CA ARG A 152 11.72 -2.25 -22.91
C ARG A 152 11.98 -0.80 -23.26
N GLN A 153 13.22 -0.34 -23.18
CA GLN A 153 13.59 1.06 -23.41
C GLN A 153 12.82 2.03 -22.50
N ILE A 154 12.53 1.61 -21.27
CA ILE A 154 11.94 2.43 -20.21
C ILE A 154 13.09 3.02 -19.39
N ASP A 155 13.12 4.34 -19.23
CA ASP A 155 14.09 4.99 -18.36
C ASP A 155 13.70 4.78 -16.89
N SER A 156 14.62 4.18 -16.14
CA SER A 156 14.51 3.95 -14.69
C SER A 156 15.77 4.41 -13.94
N SER A 157 16.60 5.22 -14.60
CA SER A 157 17.89 5.66 -14.07
C SER A 157 17.74 6.61 -12.87
N ASP A 158 16.62 7.35 -12.80
CA ASP A 158 16.29 8.27 -11.72
C ASP A 158 15.73 7.59 -10.46
N VAL A 159 15.53 6.27 -10.47
CA VAL A 159 15.05 5.55 -9.28
C VAL A 159 16.15 5.51 -8.22
N ASP A 160 15.99 6.31 -7.16
CA ASP A 160 16.89 6.32 -6.01
C ASP A 160 16.64 5.13 -5.07
N TRP A 161 17.15 3.97 -5.46
CA TRP A 161 17.05 2.72 -4.69
C TRP A 161 17.65 2.83 -3.28
N GLN A 162 18.69 3.65 -3.10
CA GLN A 162 19.33 3.79 -1.80
C GLN A 162 18.40 4.47 -0.81
N THR A 163 17.76 5.56 -1.22
CA THR A 163 16.78 6.25 -0.38
C THR A 163 15.54 5.39 -0.16
N TRP A 164 15.02 4.72 -1.20
CA TRP A 164 13.88 3.82 -1.06
C TRP A 164 14.11 2.68 -0.08
N PHE A 165 15.27 2.02 -0.14
CA PHE A 165 15.57 0.87 0.73
C PHE A 165 16.02 1.26 2.13
N HIS A 166 16.83 2.32 2.26
CA HIS A 166 17.62 2.54 3.47
C HIS A 166 17.45 3.91 4.12
N ALA A 167 16.66 4.83 3.55
CA ALA A 167 16.32 6.06 4.26
C ALA A 167 15.16 5.82 5.26
N PRO A 168 15.26 6.38 6.48
CA PRO A 168 14.16 6.34 7.44
C PRO A 168 13.03 7.29 7.03
N GLY A 169 11.92 7.21 7.76
CA GLY A 169 10.76 8.08 7.60
C GLY A 169 9.84 7.69 6.44
N MET A 170 9.09 8.68 5.95
CA MET A 170 8.15 8.51 4.85
C MET A 170 8.87 8.21 3.52
N PRO A 171 8.18 7.60 2.53
CA PRO A 171 8.72 7.40 1.18
C PRO A 171 9.25 8.71 0.57
N PRO A 172 10.32 8.69 -0.25
CA PRO A 172 10.86 9.89 -0.87
C PRO A 172 9.91 10.49 -1.92
N VAL A 173 9.06 9.65 -2.51
CA VAL A 173 8.01 10.04 -3.44
C VAL A 173 6.73 9.35 -2.99
N VAL A 174 5.68 10.14 -2.82
CA VAL A 174 4.32 9.64 -2.59
C VAL A 174 3.53 9.86 -3.88
N PRO A 175 3.07 8.78 -4.53
CA PRO A 175 2.23 8.88 -5.72
C PRO A 175 0.97 9.70 -5.46
N SER A 176 0.44 10.33 -6.51
CA SER A 176 -0.85 11.04 -6.41
C SER A 176 -2.00 10.04 -6.48
N TYR A 177 -2.89 10.07 -5.50
CA TYR A 177 -4.07 9.21 -5.43
C TYR A 177 -5.35 10.03 -5.58
N ASP A 178 -6.38 9.45 -6.19
CA ASP A 178 -7.74 10.00 -6.15
C ASP A 178 -8.34 9.92 -4.74
N ASP A 179 -8.50 11.09 -4.11
CA ASP A 179 -9.07 11.24 -2.77
C ASP A 179 -10.59 11.50 -2.78
N SER A 180 -11.26 11.33 -3.92
CA SER A 180 -12.70 11.66 -4.05
C SER A 180 -13.58 10.93 -3.02
N LEU A 181 -13.32 9.64 -2.76
CA LEU A 181 -14.08 8.85 -1.77
C LEU A 181 -13.80 9.30 -0.33
N GLY A 182 -12.53 9.55 0.02
CA GLY A 182 -12.14 10.01 1.35
C GLY A 182 -12.67 11.42 1.62
N LYS A 183 -12.65 12.28 0.61
CA LYS A 183 -13.20 13.63 0.67
C LYS A 183 -14.71 13.61 0.92
N GLN A 184 -15.47 12.78 0.24
CA GLN A 184 -16.91 12.62 0.49
C GLN A 184 -17.21 12.25 1.95
N ALA A 185 -16.43 11.31 2.51
CA ALA A 185 -16.54 10.92 3.91
C ALA A 185 -16.28 12.09 4.87
N ARG A 186 -15.20 12.84 4.66
CA ARG A 186 -14.84 14.00 5.48
C ARG A 186 -15.81 15.18 5.35
N GLU A 187 -16.33 15.44 4.15
CA GLU A 187 -17.32 16.48 3.90
C GLU A 187 -18.64 16.17 4.63
N LEU A 188 -19.10 14.92 4.60
CA LEU A 188 -20.27 14.51 5.35
C LEU A 188 -20.03 14.64 6.87
N ALA A 189 -18.87 14.22 7.39
CA ALA A 189 -18.53 14.37 8.80
C ALA A 189 -18.52 15.84 9.26
N SER A 190 -17.93 16.73 8.45
CA SER A 190 -17.94 18.17 8.71
C SER A 190 -19.36 18.75 8.72
N ARG A 191 -20.22 18.32 7.78
CA ARG A 191 -21.64 18.71 7.77
C ARG A 191 -22.37 18.24 9.04
N TRP A 192 -22.10 17.01 9.49
CA TRP A 192 -22.63 16.47 10.76
C TRP A 192 -22.28 17.35 11.95
N GLN A 193 -21.00 17.69 12.11
CA GLN A 193 -20.54 18.55 13.21
C GLN A 193 -21.16 19.95 13.16
N GLN A 194 -21.37 20.51 11.97
CA GLN A 194 -21.98 21.84 11.80
C GLN A 194 -23.48 21.85 12.12
N GLU A 195 -24.27 20.90 11.64
CA GLU A 195 -25.72 20.88 11.90
C GLU A 195 -26.02 20.54 13.36
N LEU A 196 -25.23 19.65 13.99
CA LEU A 196 -25.28 19.40 15.43
C LEU A 196 -25.08 20.68 16.26
N ALA A 197 -24.15 21.54 15.84
CA ALA A 197 -23.91 22.83 16.50
C ALA A 197 -25.06 23.84 16.31
N ASN A 198 -25.86 23.67 15.25
CA ASN A 198 -26.96 24.57 14.88
C ASN A 198 -28.35 24.04 15.29
N GLU A 199 -28.43 22.90 16.00
CA GLU A 199 -29.68 22.18 16.33
C GLU A 199 -30.55 21.86 15.09
N ASP A 200 -29.92 21.70 13.93
CA ASP A 200 -30.58 21.26 12.69
C ASP A 200 -30.33 19.75 12.49
N ALA A 201 -31.31 19.04 11.96
CA ALA A 201 -31.24 17.59 11.75
C ALA A 201 -31.77 17.24 10.37
N SER A 202 -30.97 17.51 9.33
CA SER A 202 -31.37 17.31 7.94
C SER A 202 -30.85 16.01 7.31
N PHE A 203 -30.10 15.19 8.08
CA PHE A 203 -29.47 13.95 7.64
C PHE A 203 -30.45 12.86 7.20
N LYS A 204 -30.04 12.09 6.19
CA LYS A 204 -30.82 10.97 5.66
C LYS A 204 -29.94 9.74 5.55
N GLU A 205 -30.54 8.56 5.71
CA GLU A 205 -29.86 7.27 5.44
C GLU A 205 -29.24 7.26 4.03
N SER A 206 -29.93 7.88 3.07
CA SER A 206 -29.48 8.04 1.69
C SER A 206 -28.18 8.82 1.50
N ASP A 207 -27.67 9.52 2.52
CA ASP A 207 -26.36 10.17 2.46
C ASP A 207 -25.21 9.16 2.30
N MET A 208 -25.45 7.86 2.56
CA MET A 208 -24.43 6.79 2.51
C MET A 208 -24.84 5.57 1.66
N ASP A 209 -25.94 5.63 0.91
CA ASP A 209 -26.58 4.46 0.27
C ASP A 209 -25.70 3.73 -0.77
N GLU A 210 -24.61 4.34 -1.22
CA GLU A 210 -23.68 3.77 -2.20
C GLU A 210 -22.26 3.56 -1.66
N TRP A 211 -22.03 3.92 -0.40
CA TRP A 211 -20.68 3.85 0.17
C TRP A 211 -20.32 2.41 0.56
N PRO A 212 -19.18 1.89 0.07
CA PRO A 212 -18.65 0.64 0.58
C PRO A 212 -18.26 0.80 2.05
N SER A 213 -18.24 -0.30 2.81
CA SER A 213 -18.00 -0.27 4.26
C SER A 213 -16.76 0.54 4.68
N PRO A 214 -15.62 0.49 3.96
CA PRO A 214 -14.45 1.30 4.33
C PRO A 214 -14.67 2.81 4.23
N VAL A 215 -15.43 3.28 3.23
CA VAL A 215 -15.76 4.73 3.13
C VAL A 215 -16.67 5.16 4.28
N ARG A 216 -17.59 4.28 4.72
CA ARG A 216 -18.39 4.52 5.93
C ARG A 216 -17.52 4.53 7.19
N ALA A 217 -16.53 3.65 7.29
CA ALA A 217 -15.58 3.65 8.40
C ALA A 217 -14.74 4.93 8.43
N ALA A 218 -14.24 5.41 7.30
CA ALA A 218 -13.53 6.68 7.19
C ALA A 218 -14.40 7.88 7.59
N PHE A 219 -15.71 7.84 7.31
CA PHE A 219 -16.64 8.84 7.80
C PHE A 219 -16.76 8.83 9.33
N LEU A 220 -16.87 7.65 9.94
CA LEU A 220 -16.93 7.51 11.39
C LEU A 220 -15.62 7.95 12.06
N ASP A 221 -14.48 7.63 11.44
CA ASP A 221 -13.17 8.06 11.90
C ASP A 221 -13.02 9.58 11.85
N ALA A 222 -13.50 10.22 10.77
CA ALA A 222 -13.51 11.68 10.64
C ALA A 222 -14.42 12.41 11.64
N LEU A 223 -15.29 11.70 12.39
CA LEU A 223 -16.11 12.26 13.45
C LEU A 223 -15.44 12.22 14.84
N LEU A 224 -14.40 11.38 15.01
CA LEU A 224 -13.65 11.23 16.26
C LEU A 224 -12.60 12.33 16.43
#